data_AF-A0A1E5IIV3-F1
#
_entry.id   AF-A0A1E5IIV3-F1
#
_cell.length_a   1.000
_cell.length_b   1.000
_cell.length_c   1.000
_cell.angle_alpha   90.00
_cell.angle_beta   90.00
_cell.angle_gamma   90.00
#
_symmetry.space_group_name_H-M   'P 1'
#
loop_
_entity.id
_entity.type
_entity.pdbx_description
1 polymer ?
#
loop_
_entity_poly.entity_id
_entity_poly.type
_entity_poly.pdbx_seq_one_letter_code
_entity_poly.pdbx_strand_id
1 'polypeptide(L)'
;MAHVKAQGSSTNGRDSNGQRLGVKIYGDQKASAGAIIVRQRGTKYHPGVNTGMGKDNTIFAKVAGTVKFIRKSGDRCYVNIER
;
A
#
# COMPACT_ATOMS: atom_id res chain seq x y z
N MET A 1 -9.90 -50.12 24.45
CA MET A 1 -9.70 -48.78 23.86
C MET A 1 -8.77 -48.01 24.77
N ALA A 2 -7.48 -47.89 24.42
CA ALA A 2 -6.51 -47.14 25.20
C ALA A 2 -6.38 -45.74 24.56
N HIS A 3 -6.92 -44.76 25.27
CA HIS A 3 -6.85 -43.35 24.93
C HIS A 3 -5.45 -42.83 25.24
N VAL A 4 -4.62 -42.68 24.22
CA VAL A 4 -3.62 -41.61 24.23
C VAL A 4 -3.91 -40.78 22.99
N LYS A 5 -4.66 -39.68 23.17
CA LYS A 5 -4.60 -38.57 22.23
C LYS A 5 -3.16 -38.10 22.29
N ALA A 6 -2.32 -38.55 21.35
CA ALA A 6 -0.99 -38.03 21.16
C ALA A 6 -1.15 -36.54 20.85
N GLN A 7 -1.05 -35.72 21.90
CA GLN A 7 -1.08 -34.27 21.78
C GLN A 7 0.29 -33.87 21.22
N GLY A 8 0.41 -33.91 19.89
CA GLY A 8 1.60 -33.41 19.20
C GLY A 8 1.80 -31.93 19.57
N SER A 9 2.99 -31.59 20.07
CA SER A 9 3.35 -30.20 20.28
C SER A 9 3.38 -29.48 18.92
N SER A 10 2.61 -28.41 18.79
CA SER A 10 2.57 -27.61 17.57
C SER A 10 3.77 -26.65 17.55
N THR A 11 4.69 -26.85 16.61
CA THR A 11 5.86 -25.98 16.38
C THR A 11 5.54 -24.72 15.57
N ASN A 12 4.26 -24.43 15.34
CA ASN A 12 3.79 -23.33 14.50
C ASN A 12 3.47 -22.11 15.37
N GLY A 13 4.49 -21.31 15.70
CA GLY A 13 4.37 -20.08 16.48
C GLY A 13 5.13 -18.87 15.90
N ARG A 14 5.59 -18.98 14.64
CA ARG A 14 6.35 -17.90 13.99
C ARG A 14 5.43 -17.12 13.06
N ASP A 15 5.36 -15.82 13.26
CA ASP A 15 4.74 -14.89 12.33
C ASP A 15 5.62 -13.65 12.17
N SER A 16 5.44 -12.94 11.06
CA SER A 16 6.13 -11.69 10.77
C SER A 16 5.36 -10.51 11.33
N ASN A 17 6.09 -9.47 11.75
CA ASN A 17 5.46 -8.22 12.16
C ASN A 17 4.66 -7.58 11.01
N GLY A 18 3.57 -6.89 11.36
CA GLY A 18 2.79 -6.11 10.41
C GLY A 18 3.61 -5.00 9.74
N GLN A 19 3.63 -5.00 8.42
CA GLN A 19 4.48 -4.12 7.59
C GLN A 19 3.93 -2.70 7.41
N ARG A 20 2.75 -2.39 7.97
CA ARG A 20 2.08 -1.07 7.91
C ARG A 20 1.93 -0.53 6.47
N LEU A 21 1.67 -1.42 5.52
CA LEU A 21 1.33 -1.07 4.14
C LEU A 21 -0.04 -0.36 4.08
N GLY A 22 -0.38 0.17 2.91
CA GLY A 22 -1.67 0.81 2.63
C GLY A 22 -1.54 2.28 2.24
N VAL A 23 -2.71 2.86 1.98
CA VAL A 23 -2.89 4.29 1.68
C VAL A 23 -2.62 5.12 2.93
N LYS A 24 -1.94 6.25 2.76
CA LYS A 24 -1.56 7.19 3.82
C LYS A 24 -2.28 8.51 3.68
N ILE A 25 -2.50 8.95 2.44
CA ILE A 25 -3.29 10.15 2.10
C ILE A 25 -4.39 9.70 1.15
N TYR A 26 -5.64 9.96 1.52
CA TYR A 26 -6.80 9.54 0.74
C TYR A 26 -7.14 10.55 -0.37
N GLY A 27 -8.12 10.21 -1.20
CA GLY A 27 -8.65 11.11 -2.21
C GLY A 27 -9.17 12.40 -1.59
N ASP A 28 -9.01 13.51 -2.30
CA ASP A 28 -9.45 14.85 -1.92
C ASP A 28 -8.75 15.43 -0.68
N GLN A 29 -7.65 14.82 -0.25
CA GLN A 29 -6.79 15.34 0.81
C GLN A 29 -5.57 16.06 0.27
N LYS A 30 -5.10 17.07 1.02
CA LYS A 30 -3.89 17.82 0.68
C LYS A 30 -2.64 16.98 0.97
N ALA A 31 -1.74 16.91 0.00
CA ALA A 31 -0.40 16.36 0.13
C ALA A 31 0.64 17.47 -0.02
N SER A 32 1.69 17.43 0.81
CA SER A 32 2.89 18.25 0.61
C SER A 32 3.81 17.61 -0.43
N ALA A 33 4.70 18.39 -1.04
CA ALA A 33 5.75 17.82 -1.88
C ALA A 33 6.61 16.82 -1.08
N GLY A 34 6.87 15.64 -1.65
CA GLY A 34 7.57 14.54 -0.99
C GLY A 34 6.72 13.67 -0.07
N ALA A 35 5.45 14.03 0.19
CA ALA A 35 4.59 13.23 1.06
C ALA A 35 4.30 11.84 0.46
N ILE A 36 4.28 10.83 1.33
CA ILE A 36 3.94 9.46 0.93
C ILE A 36 2.43 9.32 0.83
N ILE A 37 1.94 8.83 -0.31
CA ILE A 37 0.50 8.61 -0.55
C ILE A 37 0.14 7.15 -0.34
N VAL A 38 0.95 6.22 -0.84
CA VAL A 38 0.67 4.77 -0.73
C VAL A 38 1.95 3.99 -0.49
N ARG A 39 1.96 3.12 0.53
CA ARG A 39 2.95 2.06 0.69
C ARG A 39 2.37 0.73 0.24
N GLN A 40 3.03 0.04 -0.69
CA GLN A 40 2.51 -1.19 -1.28
C GLN A 40 3.62 -2.20 -1.55
N ARG A 41 3.23 -3.43 -1.88
CA ARG A 41 4.11 -4.46 -2.44
C ARG A 41 3.61 -4.74 -3.85
N GLY A 42 4.49 -4.57 -4.84
CA GLY A 42 4.08 -4.50 -6.24
C GLY A 42 3.23 -3.26 -6.54
N THR A 43 2.68 -3.19 -7.74
CA THR A 43 1.94 -2.03 -8.23
C THR A 43 0.43 -2.29 -8.22
N LYS A 44 -0.21 -2.15 -7.05
CA LYS A 44 -1.68 -2.11 -6.95
C LYS A 44 -2.22 -0.77 -7.43
N TYR A 45 -1.51 0.29 -7.06
CA TYR A 45 -1.69 1.64 -7.55
C TYR A 45 -0.50 2.01 -8.43
N HIS A 46 -0.77 2.78 -9.48
CA HIS A 46 0.21 3.28 -10.42
C HIS A 46 0.41 4.79 -10.22
N PRO A 47 1.65 5.30 -10.38
CA PRO A 47 1.89 6.73 -10.39
C PRO A 47 1.26 7.32 -11.64
N GLY A 48 0.61 8.46 -11.48
CA GLY A 48 0.10 9.26 -12.57
C GLY A 48 0.74 10.64 -12.57
N VAL A 49 -0.09 11.67 -12.74
CA VAL A 49 0.38 13.05 -12.88
C VAL A 49 0.89 13.54 -11.52
N ASN A 50 2.05 14.21 -11.51
CA ASN A 50 2.62 14.83 -10.31
C ASN A 50 2.96 13.87 -9.16
N THR A 51 3.01 12.56 -9.44
CA THR A 51 3.44 11.54 -8.47
C THR A 51 4.66 10.78 -8.99
N GLY A 52 5.41 10.19 -8.07
CA GLY A 52 6.56 9.34 -8.34
C GLY A 52 6.40 7.98 -7.67
N MET A 53 7.18 7.00 -8.13
CA MET A 53 7.28 5.68 -7.51
C MET A 53 8.72 5.43 -7.02
N GLY A 54 8.86 4.99 -5.78
CA GLY A 54 10.14 4.56 -5.21
C GLY A 54 10.52 3.13 -5.60
N LYS A 55 11.73 2.70 -5.20
CA LYS A 55 12.26 1.35 -5.46
C LYS A 55 11.37 0.24 -4.89
N ASP A 56 10.70 0.50 -3.77
CA ASP A 56 9.80 -0.42 -3.07
C ASP A 56 8.34 -0.30 -3.54
N ASN A 57 8.10 0.33 -4.69
CA ASN A 57 6.79 0.64 -5.24
C ASN A 57 5.94 1.62 -4.42
N THR A 58 6.51 2.30 -3.42
CA THR A 58 5.83 3.38 -2.69
C THR A 58 5.54 4.56 -3.61
N ILE A 59 4.32 5.09 -3.57
CA ILE A 59 3.92 6.28 -4.33
C ILE A 59 4.04 7.52 -3.45
N PHE A 60 4.69 8.55 -3.97
CA PHE A 60 4.89 9.83 -3.29
C PHE A 60 4.54 11.02 -4.19
N ALA A 61 4.26 12.14 -3.54
CA ALA A 61 3.95 13.42 -4.16
C ALA A 61 5.21 14.11 -4.71
N LYS A 62 5.22 14.53 -5.98
CA LYS A 62 6.32 15.37 -6.51
C LYS A 62 6.11 16.85 -6.23
N VAL A 63 4.85 17.28 -6.11
CA VAL A 63 4.44 18.66 -5.83
C VAL A 63 3.34 18.66 -4.78
N ALA A 64 3.14 19.81 -4.12
CA ALA A 64 2.01 19.99 -3.22
C ALA A 64 0.69 20.15 -4.01
N GLY A 65 -0.41 19.66 -3.45
CA GLY A 65 -1.73 19.71 -4.06
C GLY A 65 -2.70 18.72 -3.45
N THR A 66 -3.79 18.42 -4.14
CA THR A 66 -4.84 17.50 -3.71
C THR A 66 -4.69 16.14 -4.39
N VAL A 67 -4.73 15.06 -3.60
CA VAL A 67 -4.60 13.69 -4.09
C VAL A 67 -5.88 13.22 -4.76
N LYS A 68 -5.77 12.60 -5.94
CA LYS A 68 -6.92 12.01 -6.64
C LYS A 68 -6.61 10.63 -7.18
N PHE A 69 -7.52 9.69 -6.92
CA PHE A 69 -7.43 8.32 -7.42
C PHE A 69 -8.33 8.18 -8.64
N ILE A 70 -7.77 7.74 -9.77
CA ILE A 70 -8.51 7.57 -11.02
C ILE A 70 -8.36 6.13 -11.50
N ARG A 71 -9.48 5.45 -11.74
CA ARG A 71 -9.49 4.16 -12.45
C ARG A 71 -9.48 4.41 -13.96
N LYS A 72 -8.58 3.73 -14.67
CA LYS A 72 -8.52 3.73 -16.13
C LYS A 72 -8.80 2.34 -16.69
N SER A 73 -8.88 2.25 -18.02
CA SER A 73 -9.07 0.98 -18.73
C SER A 73 -8.05 -0.09 -18.28
N GLY A 74 -8.51 -1.34 -18.19
CA GLY A 74 -7.73 -2.46 -17.65
C GLY A 74 -7.74 -2.56 -16.11
N ASP A 75 -8.72 -1.94 -15.46
CA ASP A 75 -8.92 -1.92 -13.99
C ASP A 75 -7.72 -1.41 -13.17
N ARG A 76 -6.88 -0.58 -13.79
CA ARG A 76 -5.71 0.01 -13.12
C ARG A 76 -6.08 1.31 -12.43
N CYS A 77 -5.70 1.42 -11.15
CA CYS A 77 -5.84 2.63 -10.36
C CYS A 77 -4.58 3.50 -10.47
N TYR A 78 -4.74 4.76 -10.84
CA TYR A 78 -3.68 5.76 -10.91
C TYR A 78 -3.83 6.80 -9.81
N VAL A 79 -2.71 7.26 -9.26
CA VAL A 79 -2.65 8.29 -8.22
C VAL A 79 -2.10 9.57 -8.81
N ASN A 80 -2.91 10.62 -8.80
CA ASN A 80 -2.57 11.94 -9.30
C ASN A 80 -2.54 12.97 -8.17
N ILE A 81 -1.82 14.07 -8.40
CA ILE A 81 -1.95 15.29 -7.62
C ILE A 81 -2.43 16.42 -8.53
N GLU A 82 -3.59 16.97 -8.20
CA GLU A 82 -4.14 18.20 -8.78
C GLU A 82 -3.63 19.39 -7.95
N ARG A 83 -3.31 20.52 -8.60
CA ARG A 83 -2.88 21.74 -7.90
C ARG A 83 -4.06 22.53 -7.40
#